data_AF-A0A6I2SQJ3-F1
#
_entry.id   AF-A0A6I2SQJ3-F1
#
_cell.length_a   1.000
_cell.length_b   1.000
_cell.length_c   1.000
_cell.angle_alpha   90.00
_cell.angle_beta   90.00
_cell.angle_gamma   90.00
#
_symmetry.space_group_name_H-M   'P 1'
#
loop_
_entity.id
_entity.type
_entity.pdbx_description
1 polymer ?
#
loop_
_entity_poly.entity_id
_entity_poly.type
_entity_poly.pdbx_seq_one_letter_code
_entity_poly.pdbx_strand_id
1 'polypeptide(L)'
;MLSKDQVDLFIKINSKQQPVSQNLLTTIGADLLWNSDKYDAAIEALMSKLLTRLGQKEDSPLFRRIAIGETKRTALACITLRTTIDHGLNKSNFFAKLNRKKLVETGHLWCDPVQADGTFDYKQMLDKCYLFFKTYFDHVKANTESVWNLGGAPGGYVATTIGIVCFIRIASNLLDFIKQYEGEDYSKKSGKEIAELTFRYLEPVFTYLNGFEPAKIAQFKNYSSNPKGVEIGVREFQQEIHNTYSDFEPDGLKKWMDENSGKYKDVARIITDRFEEGIKQKVFSVLQDKFGSSWWKDGVPPEERKKAAIEKINANSDDPEQDFLYLIDYKKIISRNWDVFKTIFADPSFKSNKDDQLKWFDTLNPIRNQASHGRNVSLEDHAFLTQLNEWLPAKIGIEKLNTAV
;
A
#
# COMPACT_ATOMS: atom_id res chain seq x y z
N MET A 1 -38.58 10.79 13.51
CA MET A 1 -37.22 10.63 12.97
C MET A 1 -37.28 10.85 11.47
N LEU A 2 -36.44 11.73 10.95
CA LEU A 2 -36.36 12.01 9.51
C LEU A 2 -35.39 11.00 8.86
N SER A 3 -35.78 10.38 7.74
CA SER A 3 -35.06 9.23 7.16
C SER A 3 -33.77 9.63 6.43
N LYS A 4 -32.90 8.64 6.15
CA LYS A 4 -31.74 8.75 5.25
C LYS A 4 -32.06 9.47 3.93
N ASP A 5 -33.30 9.33 3.47
CA ASP A 5 -33.80 9.99 2.26
C ASP A 5 -33.79 11.51 2.38
N GLN A 6 -33.92 12.07 3.58
CA GLN A 6 -33.82 13.52 3.80
C GLN A 6 -32.38 14.03 3.75
N VAL A 7 -31.42 13.24 4.23
CA VAL A 7 -29.99 13.53 4.06
C VAL A 7 -29.62 13.46 2.58
N ASP A 8 -30.04 12.40 1.89
CA ASP A 8 -29.81 12.22 0.46
C ASP A 8 -30.52 13.31 -0.37
N LEU A 9 -31.70 13.76 0.05
CA LEU A 9 -32.42 14.87 -0.56
C LEU A 9 -31.70 16.19 -0.33
N PHE A 10 -31.22 16.47 0.89
CA PHE A 10 -30.43 17.66 1.21
C PHE A 10 -29.11 17.70 0.42
N ILE A 11 -28.40 16.57 0.30
CA ILE A 11 -27.18 16.44 -0.52
C ILE A 11 -27.51 16.67 -1.99
N LYS A 12 -28.58 16.05 -2.52
CA LYS A 12 -29.00 16.23 -3.93
C LYS A 12 -29.41 17.66 -4.24
N ILE A 13 -30.16 18.32 -3.36
CA ILE A 13 -30.57 19.72 -3.52
C ILE A 13 -29.34 20.63 -3.55
N ASN A 14 -28.45 20.49 -2.57
CA ASN A 14 -27.27 21.36 -2.48
C ASN A 14 -26.26 21.12 -3.61
N SER A 15 -26.05 19.86 -4.02
CA SER A 15 -25.18 19.53 -5.17
C SER A 15 -25.57 20.21 -6.49
N LYS A 16 -26.83 20.64 -6.63
CA LYS A 16 -27.36 21.31 -7.84
C LYS A 16 -27.40 22.83 -7.78
N GLN A 17 -27.34 23.45 -6.59
CA GLN A 17 -27.51 24.90 -6.41
C GLN A 17 -26.19 25.60 -6.02
N GLN A 18 -25.45 25.08 -5.04
CA GLN A 18 -24.09 25.51 -4.69
C GLN A 18 -23.32 24.34 -4.07
N PRO A 19 -22.10 24.01 -4.55
CA PRO A 19 -21.34 22.87 -4.04
C PRO A 19 -20.93 23.08 -2.57
N VAL A 20 -21.53 22.29 -1.68
CA VAL A 20 -21.20 22.25 -0.25
C VAL A 20 -19.98 21.36 -0.03
N SER A 21 -19.10 21.73 0.91
CA SER A 21 -17.91 20.92 1.21
C SER A 21 -18.28 19.54 1.79
N GLN A 22 -17.51 18.51 1.42
CA GLN A 22 -17.73 17.14 1.93
C GLN A 22 -17.61 17.06 3.47
N ASN A 23 -16.77 17.91 4.07
CA ASN A 23 -16.62 17.99 5.53
C ASN A 23 -17.89 18.54 6.20
N LEU A 24 -18.55 19.54 5.60
CA LEU A 24 -19.82 20.07 6.12
C LEU A 24 -20.92 19.02 6.04
N LEU A 25 -21.04 18.32 4.90
CA LEU A 25 -22.00 17.21 4.75
C LEU A 25 -21.79 16.10 5.78
N THR A 26 -20.52 15.74 6.02
CA THR A 26 -20.16 14.71 7.02
C THR A 26 -20.49 15.15 8.45
N THR A 27 -20.39 16.45 8.76
CA THR A 27 -20.70 17.00 10.08
C THR A 27 -22.22 17.01 10.31
N ILE A 28 -22.99 17.52 9.34
CA ILE A 28 -24.47 17.57 9.41
C ILE A 28 -25.06 16.16 9.45
N GLY A 29 -24.55 15.25 8.61
CA GLY A 29 -25.00 13.86 8.60
C GLY A 29 -24.80 13.16 9.94
N ALA A 30 -23.75 13.52 10.69
CA ALA A 30 -23.48 12.93 12.00
C ALA A 30 -24.51 13.31 13.07
N ASP A 31 -25.07 14.53 13.02
CA ASP A 31 -26.14 14.93 13.93
C ASP A 31 -27.45 14.20 13.60
N LEU A 32 -27.72 14.00 12.31
CA LEU A 32 -28.94 13.34 11.85
C LEU A 32 -28.95 11.83 12.10
N LEU A 33 -27.79 11.18 11.99
CA LEU A 33 -27.63 9.73 12.15
C LEU A 33 -27.24 9.31 13.57
N TRP A 34 -27.12 10.27 14.50
CA TRP A 34 -26.78 9.99 15.89
C TRP A 34 -27.83 9.10 16.56
N ASN A 35 -27.38 8.10 17.32
CA ASN A 35 -28.24 7.14 18.01
C ASN A 35 -29.20 6.35 17.09
N SER A 36 -28.85 6.22 15.81
CA SER A 36 -29.51 5.31 14.87
C SER A 36 -29.45 3.86 15.38
N ASP A 37 -30.55 3.12 15.20
CA ASP A 37 -30.64 1.67 15.42
C ASP A 37 -29.82 0.85 14.41
N LYS A 38 -29.48 1.47 13.27
CA LYS A 38 -28.56 0.92 12.27
C LYS A 38 -27.12 1.25 12.65
N TYR A 39 -26.33 0.21 12.94
CA TYR A 39 -24.93 0.33 13.34
C TYR A 39 -24.04 1.04 12.31
N ASP A 40 -24.24 0.83 11.00
CA ASP A 40 -23.42 1.46 9.96
C ASP A 40 -23.55 2.99 10.00
N ALA A 41 -24.79 3.49 10.06
CA ALA A 41 -25.08 4.92 10.17
C ALA A 41 -24.61 5.51 11.52
N ALA A 42 -24.84 4.80 12.63
CA ALA A 42 -24.48 5.29 13.95
C ALA A 42 -22.95 5.35 14.15
N ILE A 43 -22.19 4.37 13.65
CA ILE A 43 -20.73 4.37 13.74
C ILE A 43 -20.14 5.47 12.84
N GLU A 44 -20.69 5.72 11.65
CA GLU A 44 -20.26 6.86 10.82
C GLU A 44 -20.49 8.20 11.54
N ALA A 45 -21.66 8.37 12.19
CA ALA A 45 -21.94 9.53 13.01
C ALA A 45 -20.98 9.67 14.20
N LEU A 46 -20.69 8.55 14.89
CA LEU A 46 -19.76 8.50 16.01
C LEU A 46 -18.36 8.96 15.62
N MET A 47 -17.80 8.45 14.51
CA MET A 47 -16.48 8.84 14.01
C MET A 47 -16.41 10.33 13.67
N SER A 48 -17.45 10.86 13.02
CA SER A 48 -17.54 12.28 12.69
C SER A 48 -17.63 13.16 13.95
N LYS A 49 -18.46 12.78 14.93
CA LYS A 49 -18.57 13.48 16.22
C LYS A 49 -17.28 13.40 17.03
N LEU A 50 -16.58 12.27 17.02
CA LEU A 50 -15.29 12.09 17.69
C LEU A 50 -14.25 13.07 17.14
N LEU A 51 -14.04 13.10 15.83
CA LEU A 51 -13.08 14.02 15.20
C LEU A 51 -13.49 15.49 15.37
N THR A 52 -14.79 15.78 15.30
CA THR A 52 -15.31 17.13 15.59
C THR A 52 -14.97 17.56 17.03
N ARG A 53 -15.21 16.68 18.00
CA ARG A 53 -14.89 16.92 19.42
C ARG A 53 -13.39 17.08 19.65
N LEU A 54 -12.55 16.26 19.02
CA LEU A 54 -11.09 16.39 19.06
C LEU A 54 -10.60 17.70 18.44
N GLY A 55 -11.29 18.23 17.42
CA GLY A 55 -10.93 19.50 16.78
C GLY A 55 -11.43 20.75 17.54
N GLN A 56 -12.46 20.62 18.37
CA GLN A 56 -13.14 21.76 19.01
C GLN A 56 -12.84 21.93 20.50
N LYS A 57 -12.42 20.88 21.21
CA LYS A 57 -12.13 20.99 22.65
C LYS A 57 -10.69 21.44 22.92
N GLU A 58 -10.51 22.40 23.82
CA GLU A 58 -9.19 23.00 24.13
C GLU A 58 -8.22 22.04 24.81
N ASP A 59 -8.73 21.05 25.55
CA ASP A 59 -7.93 19.99 26.18
C ASP A 59 -7.47 18.92 25.18
N SER A 60 -7.87 19.00 23.91
CA SER A 60 -7.43 18.09 22.87
C SER A 60 -6.11 18.56 22.22
N PRO A 61 -5.14 17.65 21.97
CA PRO A 61 -3.92 17.99 21.22
C PRO A 61 -4.22 18.38 19.76
N LEU A 62 -5.41 18.02 19.26
CA LEU A 62 -5.89 18.32 17.91
C LEU A 62 -6.78 19.56 17.84
N PHE A 63 -6.90 20.32 18.93
CA PHE A 63 -7.66 21.56 18.98
C PHE A 63 -7.28 22.52 17.84
N ARG A 64 -8.29 22.94 17.06
CA ARG A 64 -8.16 23.81 15.87
C ARG A 64 -7.26 23.27 14.75
N ARG A 65 -6.94 21.97 14.74
CA ARG A 65 -6.12 21.35 13.68
C ARG A 65 -6.92 20.60 12.62
N ILE A 66 -8.14 20.20 12.95
CA ILE A 66 -9.07 19.50 12.05
C ILE A 66 -9.94 20.51 11.32
N ALA A 67 -9.96 20.43 9.98
CA ALA A 67 -10.81 21.26 9.14
C ALA A 67 -12.27 20.77 9.22
N ILE A 68 -13.05 21.38 10.11
CA ILE A 68 -14.47 21.09 10.35
C ILE A 68 -15.33 22.09 9.56
N GLY A 69 -16.44 21.62 8.96
CA GLY A 69 -17.34 22.46 8.19
C GLY A 69 -16.64 23.19 7.04
N GLU A 70 -16.72 24.52 7.03
CA GLU A 70 -16.09 25.41 6.02
C GLU A 70 -14.82 26.10 6.52
N THR A 71 -14.19 25.58 7.57
CA THR A 71 -12.95 26.17 8.11
C THR A 71 -11.87 26.28 7.02
N LYS A 72 -11.36 27.50 6.81
CA LYS A 72 -10.26 27.74 5.87
C LYS A 72 -9.04 26.94 6.30
N ARG A 73 -8.44 26.22 5.34
CA ARG A 73 -7.20 25.47 5.59
C ARG A 73 -6.07 26.44 5.90
N THR A 74 -5.34 26.14 6.97
CA THR A 74 -4.10 26.83 7.35
C THR A 74 -3.01 25.79 7.58
N ALA A 75 -1.78 26.23 7.87
CA ALA A 75 -0.72 25.31 8.26
C ALA A 75 -1.12 24.49 9.51
N LEU A 76 -1.83 25.07 10.47
CA LEU A 76 -2.26 24.35 11.67
C LEU A 76 -3.57 23.58 11.44
N ALA A 77 -4.55 24.19 10.76
CA ALA A 77 -5.83 23.58 10.40
C ALA A 77 -5.74 22.83 9.06
N CYS A 78 -4.92 21.77 9.01
CA CYS A 78 -4.62 21.01 7.79
C CYS A 78 -5.06 19.54 7.82
N ILE A 79 -5.69 19.08 8.90
CA ILE A 79 -6.20 17.70 9.00
C ILE A 79 -7.59 17.62 8.35
N THR A 80 -7.76 16.72 7.39
CA THR A 80 -9.02 16.54 6.67
C THR A 80 -9.88 15.49 7.37
N LEU A 81 -11.05 15.91 7.87
CA LEU A 81 -11.97 15.05 8.61
C LEU A 81 -12.35 13.79 7.82
N ARG A 82 -12.86 13.94 6.58
CA ARG A 82 -13.31 12.80 5.78
C ARG A 82 -12.19 11.79 5.50
N THR A 83 -11.01 12.27 5.12
CA THR A 83 -9.83 11.42 4.87
C THR A 83 -9.38 10.67 6.13
N THR A 84 -9.48 11.30 7.29
CA THR A 84 -9.15 10.69 8.58
C THR A 84 -10.11 9.55 8.92
N ILE A 85 -11.40 9.71 8.59
CA ILE A 85 -12.39 8.63 8.69
C ILE A 85 -12.07 7.50 7.70
N ASP A 86 -11.98 7.82 6.41
CA ASP A 86 -11.89 6.83 5.34
C ASP A 86 -10.60 6.01 5.35
N HIS A 87 -9.47 6.64 5.69
CA HIS A 87 -8.15 6.00 5.65
C HIS A 87 -7.55 5.71 7.02
N GLY A 88 -8.09 6.30 8.10
CA GLY A 88 -7.69 6.02 9.47
C GLY A 88 -8.68 5.10 10.16
N LEU A 89 -9.82 5.65 10.59
CA LEU A 89 -10.78 4.97 11.47
C LEU A 89 -11.44 3.76 10.80
N ASN A 90 -11.85 3.87 9.53
CA ASN A 90 -12.45 2.76 8.76
C ASN A 90 -11.46 1.63 8.43
N LYS A 91 -10.16 1.88 8.58
CA LYS A 91 -9.08 0.91 8.33
C LYS A 91 -8.49 0.38 9.65
N SER A 92 -9.24 0.52 10.74
CA SER A 92 -8.84 0.18 12.09
C SER A 92 -9.91 -0.68 12.77
N ASN A 93 -9.54 -1.38 13.84
CA ASN A 93 -10.39 -2.29 14.60
C ASN A 93 -10.96 -1.66 15.90
N PHE A 94 -11.06 -0.32 15.96
CA PHE A 94 -11.62 0.38 17.12
C PHE A 94 -13.13 0.15 17.31
N PHE A 95 -13.85 0.01 16.19
CA PHE A 95 -15.31 -0.10 16.16
C PHE A 95 -15.75 -1.45 15.59
N ALA A 96 -17.06 -1.67 15.59
CA ALA A 96 -17.64 -2.92 15.11
C ALA A 96 -17.39 -3.19 13.62
N LYS A 97 -17.11 -4.45 13.28
CA LYS A 97 -17.16 -4.96 11.91
C LYS A 97 -18.57 -5.42 11.59
N LEU A 98 -19.07 -4.97 10.44
CA LEU A 98 -20.42 -5.26 9.97
C LEU A 98 -20.38 -6.14 8.71
N ASN A 99 -21.22 -7.16 8.64
CA ASN A 99 -21.46 -7.95 7.43
C ASN A 99 -22.94 -7.87 7.07
N ARG A 100 -23.26 -7.45 5.84
CA ARG A 100 -24.64 -7.18 5.39
C ARG A 100 -25.42 -6.33 6.42
N LYS A 101 -24.75 -5.31 6.98
CA LYS A 101 -25.25 -4.39 8.02
C LYS A 101 -25.59 -5.02 9.38
N LYS A 102 -25.18 -6.26 9.62
CA LYS A 102 -25.30 -6.92 10.92
C LYS A 102 -23.95 -6.92 11.63
N LEU A 103 -23.99 -6.77 12.96
CA LEU A 103 -22.83 -6.85 13.84
C LEU A 103 -22.18 -8.24 13.74
N VAL A 104 -20.88 -8.29 13.47
CA VAL A 104 -20.10 -9.54 13.41
C VAL A 104 -19.07 -9.59 14.54
N GLU A 105 -18.34 -8.50 14.74
CA GLU A 105 -17.27 -8.40 15.71
C GLU A 105 -17.28 -7.00 16.32
N THR A 106 -17.02 -6.90 17.62
CA THR A 106 -16.88 -5.62 18.34
C THR A 106 -15.43 -5.18 18.36
N GLY A 107 -15.18 -3.87 18.19
CA GLY A 107 -13.83 -3.31 18.20
C GLY A 107 -13.27 -3.00 19.60
N HIS A 108 -12.02 -2.54 19.66
CA HIS A 108 -11.29 -2.29 20.91
C HIS A 108 -11.95 -1.28 21.85
N LEU A 109 -12.66 -0.30 21.28
CA LEU A 109 -13.28 0.80 22.03
C LEU A 109 -14.81 0.65 22.12
N TRP A 110 -15.32 -0.54 21.83
CA TRP A 110 -16.75 -0.82 21.86
C TRP A 110 -17.33 -0.67 23.28
N CYS A 111 -18.48 0.02 23.35
CA CYS A 111 -19.40 -0.01 24.48
C CYS A 111 -20.77 -0.39 23.90
N ASP A 112 -21.49 -1.32 24.53
CA ASP A 112 -22.82 -1.69 24.04
C ASP A 112 -23.75 -0.46 24.06
N PRO A 113 -24.27 -0.01 22.90
CA PRO A 113 -25.14 1.16 22.85
C PRO A 113 -26.57 0.85 23.28
N VAL A 114 -26.97 -0.43 23.36
CA VAL A 114 -28.36 -0.81 23.65
C VAL A 114 -28.68 -0.55 25.12
N GLN A 115 -29.69 0.29 25.35
CA GLN A 115 -30.19 0.62 26.68
C GLN A 115 -31.25 -0.40 27.14
N ALA A 116 -31.56 -0.41 28.44
CA ALA A 116 -32.55 -1.31 29.02
C ALA A 116 -33.96 -1.15 28.43
N ASP A 117 -34.29 0.03 27.90
CA ASP A 117 -35.56 0.35 27.25
C ASP A 117 -35.57 0.03 25.73
N GLY A 118 -34.50 -0.57 25.20
CA GLY A 118 -34.35 -0.90 23.79
C GLY A 118 -33.93 0.27 22.89
N THR A 119 -33.67 1.45 23.46
CA THR A 119 -33.10 2.58 22.71
C THR A 119 -31.59 2.43 22.54
N PHE A 120 -31.01 3.23 21.64
CA PHE A 120 -29.57 3.24 21.38
C PHE A 120 -28.97 4.54 21.90
N ASP A 121 -27.89 4.45 22.68
CA ASP A 121 -27.08 5.60 23.10
C ASP A 121 -25.59 5.31 22.93
N TYR A 122 -24.94 6.07 22.04
CA TYR A 122 -23.52 5.94 21.75
C TYR A 122 -22.65 6.91 22.56
N LYS A 123 -23.23 7.69 23.48
CA LYS A 123 -22.50 8.70 24.27
C LYS A 123 -21.34 8.08 25.07
N GLN A 124 -21.56 6.96 25.74
CA GLN A 124 -20.51 6.28 26.51
C GLN A 124 -19.35 5.85 25.61
N MET A 125 -19.65 5.32 24.43
CA MET A 125 -18.65 4.94 23.43
C MET A 125 -17.88 6.17 22.93
N LEU A 126 -18.56 7.29 22.66
CA LEU A 126 -17.95 8.55 22.24
C LEU A 126 -17.01 9.10 23.32
N ASP A 127 -17.41 9.08 24.59
CA ASP A 127 -16.59 9.52 25.72
C ASP A 127 -15.35 8.63 25.90
N LYS A 128 -15.51 7.30 25.81
CA LYS A 128 -14.39 6.34 25.84
C LYS A 128 -13.41 6.58 24.68
N CYS A 129 -13.93 6.74 23.46
CA CYS A 129 -13.10 7.02 22.29
C CYS A 129 -12.37 8.36 22.40
N TYR A 130 -13.07 9.40 22.85
CA TYR A 130 -12.47 10.72 23.03
C TYR A 130 -11.30 10.66 24.01
N LEU A 131 -11.50 10.01 25.16
CA LEU A 131 -10.45 9.85 26.17
C LEU A 131 -9.25 9.06 25.61
N PHE A 132 -9.50 7.98 24.87
CA PHE A 132 -8.44 7.22 24.20
C PHE A 132 -7.62 8.09 23.24
N PHE A 133 -8.26 8.70 22.24
CA PHE A 133 -7.53 9.45 21.21
C PHE A 133 -6.88 10.71 21.76
N LYS A 134 -7.50 11.38 22.74
CA LYS A 134 -6.87 12.51 23.45
C LYS A 134 -5.58 12.06 24.11
N THR A 135 -5.64 11.04 24.97
CA THR A 135 -4.46 10.53 25.70
C THR A 135 -3.37 10.03 24.74
N TYR A 136 -3.77 9.29 23.70
CA TYR A 136 -2.85 8.78 22.69
C TYR A 136 -2.13 9.91 21.94
N PHE A 137 -2.87 10.91 21.45
CA PHE A 137 -2.26 12.03 20.73
C PHE A 137 -1.53 13.03 21.63
N ASP A 138 -1.87 13.12 22.92
CA ASP A 138 -1.10 13.89 23.91
C ASP A 138 0.31 13.28 24.02
N HIS A 139 0.40 11.95 24.08
CA HIS A 139 1.68 11.24 24.11
C HIS A 139 2.47 11.38 22.79
N VAL A 140 1.80 11.28 21.63
CA VAL A 140 2.44 11.53 20.33
C VAL A 140 2.98 12.96 20.25
N LYS A 141 2.18 13.95 20.64
CA LYS A 141 2.58 15.36 20.66
C LYS A 141 3.80 15.59 21.55
N ALA A 142 3.79 15.05 22.76
CA ALA A 142 4.88 15.23 23.72
C ALA A 142 6.23 14.71 23.19
N ASN A 143 6.21 13.60 22.44
CA ASN A 143 7.42 12.99 21.88
C ASN A 143 7.82 13.50 20.48
N THR A 144 7.01 14.39 19.88
CA THR A 144 7.25 14.94 18.53
C THR A 144 7.03 16.45 18.46
N GLU A 145 7.18 17.15 19.59
CA GLU A 145 6.72 18.53 19.74
C GLU A 145 7.28 19.50 18.68
N SER A 146 8.57 19.37 18.37
CA SER A 146 9.29 20.20 17.39
C SER A 146 8.63 20.16 16.00
N VAL A 147 8.21 18.98 15.54
CA VAL A 147 7.58 18.77 14.23
C VAL A 147 6.05 18.84 14.30
N TRP A 148 5.45 18.59 15.46
CA TRP A 148 4.01 18.70 15.71
C TRP A 148 3.53 20.15 15.62
N ASN A 149 4.28 21.07 16.24
CA ASN A 149 3.91 22.48 16.31
C ASN A 149 3.92 23.18 14.94
N LEU A 150 4.69 22.66 13.97
CA LEU A 150 4.75 23.15 12.60
C LEU A 150 3.50 22.80 11.76
N GLY A 151 2.76 21.75 12.13
CA GLY A 151 1.60 21.29 11.36
C GLY A 151 1.96 21.00 9.90
N GLY A 152 1.27 21.64 8.96
CA GLY A 152 1.51 21.56 7.52
C GLY A 152 2.60 22.50 6.99
N ALA A 153 3.19 23.37 7.82
CA ALA A 153 4.28 24.26 7.44
C ALA A 153 5.53 23.46 6.98
N PRO A 154 6.52 24.10 6.32
CA PRO A 154 7.79 23.45 6.01
C PRO A 154 8.42 22.81 7.26
N GLY A 155 8.91 21.57 7.12
CA GLY A 155 9.44 20.77 8.24
C GLY A 155 8.39 20.04 9.08
N GLY A 156 7.13 20.47 9.09
CA GLY A 156 6.05 19.79 9.81
C GLY A 156 5.43 18.64 9.02
N TYR A 157 5.21 17.50 9.70
CA TYR A 157 4.63 16.29 9.08
C TYR A 157 3.78 15.41 10.03
N VAL A 158 3.99 15.44 11.35
CA VAL A 158 3.22 14.60 12.30
C VAL A 158 1.77 15.07 12.45
N ALA A 159 1.56 16.36 12.77
CA ALA A 159 0.24 16.95 12.96
C ALA A 159 -0.42 17.33 11.62
N THR A 160 -0.38 16.42 10.65
CA THR A 160 -0.97 16.55 9.31
C THR A 160 -1.94 15.40 9.04
N THR A 161 -2.77 15.48 7.99
CA THR A 161 -3.72 14.41 7.68
C THR A 161 -3.03 13.03 7.55
N ILE A 162 -1.89 12.95 6.85
CA ILE A 162 -1.15 11.69 6.68
C ILE A 162 -0.60 11.18 8.02
N GLY A 163 0.05 12.05 8.81
CA GLY A 163 0.62 11.64 10.10
C GLY A 163 -0.45 11.13 11.07
N ILE A 164 -1.55 11.87 11.22
CA ILE A 164 -2.67 11.47 12.08
C ILE A 164 -3.28 10.14 11.64
N VAL A 165 -3.48 9.93 10.33
CA VAL A 165 -4.00 8.66 9.82
C VAL A 165 -3.04 7.51 10.10
N CYS A 166 -1.73 7.67 9.91
CA CYS A 166 -0.74 6.65 10.24
C CYS A 166 -0.81 6.28 11.72
N PHE A 167 -0.81 7.28 12.61
CA PHE A 167 -0.87 7.07 14.05
C PHE A 167 -2.18 6.41 14.51
N ILE A 168 -3.33 6.71 13.88
CA ILE A 168 -4.61 6.02 14.15
C ILE A 168 -4.49 4.52 13.81
N ARG A 169 -3.92 4.19 12.64
CA ARG A 169 -3.77 2.78 12.21
C ARG A 169 -2.78 2.03 13.09
N ILE A 170 -1.66 2.67 13.47
CA ILE A 170 -0.69 2.08 14.41
C ILE A 170 -1.31 1.80 15.77
N ALA A 171 -2.10 2.73 16.33
CA ALA A 171 -2.83 2.49 17.56
C ALA A 171 -3.69 1.21 17.46
N SER A 172 -4.43 1.04 16.37
CA SER A 172 -5.23 -0.16 16.16
C SER A 172 -4.38 -1.42 16.10
N ASN A 173 -3.27 -1.41 15.36
CA ASN A 173 -2.41 -2.59 15.23
C ASN A 173 -1.75 -2.96 16.55
N LEU A 174 -1.34 -1.98 17.35
CA LEU A 174 -0.82 -2.21 18.69
C LEU A 174 -1.87 -2.81 19.62
N LEU A 175 -3.12 -2.33 19.56
CA LEU A 175 -4.20 -2.91 20.36
C LEU A 175 -4.56 -4.34 19.92
N ASP A 176 -4.45 -4.67 18.63
CA ASP A 176 -4.58 -6.05 18.16
C ASP A 176 -3.46 -6.94 18.72
N PHE A 177 -2.21 -6.46 18.63
CA PHE A 177 -1.03 -7.14 19.19
C PHE A 177 -1.14 -7.36 20.70
N ILE A 178 -1.42 -6.31 21.48
CA ILE A 178 -1.53 -6.38 22.94
C ILE A 178 -2.65 -7.35 23.36
N LYS A 179 -3.80 -7.32 22.67
CA LYS A 179 -4.90 -8.25 22.93
C LYS A 179 -4.50 -9.70 22.67
N GLN A 180 -3.80 -9.96 21.56
CA GLN A 180 -3.42 -11.30 21.16
C GLN A 180 -2.27 -11.88 22.00
N TYR A 181 -1.25 -11.08 22.28
CA TYR A 181 -0.01 -11.55 22.92
C TYR A 181 -0.01 -11.37 24.45
N GLU A 182 -0.65 -10.32 24.97
CA GLU A 182 -0.75 -10.08 26.42
C GLU A 182 -2.08 -10.58 27.01
N GLY A 183 -3.05 -10.99 26.17
CA GLY A 183 -4.36 -11.48 26.61
C GLY A 183 -5.25 -10.40 27.20
N GLU A 184 -5.03 -9.13 26.85
CA GLU A 184 -5.71 -7.98 27.45
C GLU A 184 -7.19 -7.87 27.04
N ASP A 185 -8.03 -7.56 28.03
CA ASP A 185 -9.46 -7.28 27.84
C ASP A 185 -9.75 -5.78 28.03
N TYR A 186 -10.16 -5.14 26.95
CA TYR A 186 -10.46 -3.71 26.90
C TYR A 186 -11.86 -3.35 27.41
N SER A 187 -12.74 -4.33 27.61
CA SER A 187 -14.16 -4.10 27.94
C SER A 187 -14.33 -3.29 29.23
N LYS A 188 -13.49 -3.56 30.23
CA LYS A 188 -13.53 -2.93 31.57
C LYS A 188 -12.60 -1.74 31.75
N LYS A 189 -11.76 -1.43 30.75
CA LYS A 189 -10.80 -0.33 30.81
C LYS A 189 -11.40 0.96 30.25
N SER A 190 -11.00 2.08 30.84
CA SER A 190 -11.27 3.41 30.29
C SER A 190 -10.46 3.64 29.02
N GLY A 191 -10.87 4.63 28.21
CA GLY A 191 -10.11 4.99 27.01
C GLY A 191 -8.67 5.40 27.31
N LYS A 192 -8.44 6.06 28.45
CA LYS A 192 -7.11 6.47 28.90
C LYS A 192 -6.22 5.26 29.15
N GLU A 193 -6.69 4.30 29.94
CA GLU A 193 -5.93 3.08 30.26
C GLU A 193 -5.59 2.29 28.99
N ILE A 194 -6.53 2.19 28.04
CA ILE A 194 -6.29 1.50 26.76
C ILE A 194 -5.21 2.22 25.94
N ALA A 195 -5.20 3.57 25.92
CA ALA A 195 -4.17 4.34 25.22
C ALA A 195 -2.78 4.17 25.85
N GLU A 196 -2.70 4.15 27.18
CA GLU A 196 -1.43 4.01 27.90
C GLU A 196 -0.73 2.66 27.64
N LEU A 197 -1.49 1.59 27.35
CA LEU A 197 -0.93 0.30 26.95
C LEU A 197 -0.07 0.38 25.68
N THR A 198 -0.35 1.33 24.78
CA THR A 198 0.38 1.42 23.50
C THR A 198 1.71 2.18 23.63
N PHE A 199 1.95 2.93 24.70
CA PHE A 199 3.03 3.92 24.78
C PHE A 199 4.42 3.31 24.59
N ARG A 200 4.73 2.23 25.30
CA ARG A 200 6.03 1.55 25.19
C ARG A 200 6.37 1.09 23.77
N TYR A 201 5.35 0.80 22.98
CA TYR A 201 5.51 0.29 21.62
C TYR A 201 5.68 1.41 20.59
N LEU A 202 5.41 2.67 20.96
CA LEU A 202 5.59 3.83 20.08
C LEU A 202 7.01 4.42 20.13
N GLU A 203 7.80 4.11 21.15
CA GLU A 203 9.18 4.63 21.30
C GLU A 203 10.06 4.45 20.05
N PRO A 204 10.05 3.29 19.35
CA PRO A 204 10.80 3.13 18.10
C PRO A 204 10.32 4.08 17.00
N VAL A 205 9.01 4.31 16.92
CA VAL A 205 8.42 5.22 15.94
C VAL A 205 8.83 6.66 16.21
N PHE A 206 8.86 7.10 17.48
CA PHE A 206 9.31 8.45 17.83
C PHE A 206 10.78 8.65 17.51
N THR A 207 11.62 7.66 17.79
CA THR A 207 13.05 7.67 17.46
C THR A 207 13.25 7.82 15.95
N TYR A 208 12.53 7.02 15.16
CA TYR A 208 12.55 7.08 13.69
C TYR A 208 12.13 8.46 13.17
N LEU A 209 11.01 9.01 13.65
CA LEU A 209 10.49 10.29 13.20
C LEU A 209 11.45 11.45 13.53
N ASN A 210 11.98 11.49 14.75
CA ASN A 210 12.89 12.54 15.17
C ASN A 210 14.24 12.49 14.42
N GLY A 211 14.56 11.38 13.74
CA GLY A 211 15.73 11.24 12.86
C GLY A 211 15.48 11.62 11.38
N PHE A 212 14.32 12.17 11.01
CA PHE A 212 14.03 12.49 9.62
C PHE A 212 14.88 13.64 9.06
N GLU A 213 15.65 13.33 8.02
CA GLU A 213 16.31 14.33 7.18
C GLU A 213 15.31 15.10 6.29
N PRO A 214 15.63 16.35 5.85
CA PRO A 214 14.71 17.17 5.05
C PRO A 214 14.14 16.47 3.80
N ALA A 215 14.94 15.63 3.13
CA ALA A 215 14.51 14.86 1.98
C ALA A 215 13.44 13.81 2.35
N LYS A 216 13.60 13.14 3.49
CA LYS A 216 12.62 12.16 4.01
C LYS A 216 11.34 12.85 4.48
N ILE A 217 11.44 14.03 5.11
CA ILE A 217 10.27 14.85 5.45
C ILE A 217 9.49 15.21 4.19
N ALA A 218 10.16 15.69 3.14
CA ALA A 218 9.53 16.02 1.88
C ALA A 218 8.87 14.77 1.23
N GLN A 219 9.55 13.62 1.26
CA GLN A 219 9.01 12.36 0.78
C GLN A 219 7.75 11.94 1.55
N PHE A 220 7.78 11.99 2.89
CA PHE A 220 6.65 11.63 3.74
C PHE A 220 5.44 12.54 3.50
N LYS A 221 5.67 13.85 3.30
CA LYS A 221 4.60 14.79 2.89
C LYS A 221 4.04 14.45 1.50
N ASN A 222 4.90 14.00 0.58
CA ASN A 222 4.53 13.63 -0.79
C ASN A 222 3.79 12.29 -0.89
N TYR A 223 3.84 11.43 0.12
CA TYR A 223 2.95 10.27 0.19
C TYR A 223 1.49 10.69 -0.05
N SER A 224 1.14 11.91 0.37
CA SER A 224 -0.20 12.48 0.33
C SER A 224 -1.18 11.59 1.10
N SER A 225 -2.35 12.12 1.43
CA SER A 225 -3.34 11.34 2.18
C SER A 225 -4.17 10.40 1.28
N ASN A 226 -3.56 9.88 0.21
CA ASN A 226 -4.15 8.87 -0.65
C ASN A 226 -3.90 7.46 -0.07
N PRO A 227 -4.67 6.44 -0.48
CA PRO A 227 -4.56 5.09 0.09
C PRO A 227 -3.15 4.49 0.04
N LYS A 228 -2.43 4.68 -1.08
CA LYS A 228 -1.09 4.10 -1.28
C LYS A 228 -0.04 4.78 -0.40
N GLY A 229 -0.09 6.11 -0.30
CA GLY A 229 0.82 6.87 0.55
C GLY A 229 0.63 6.59 2.03
N VAL A 230 -0.62 6.51 2.47
CA VAL A 230 -0.98 6.09 3.83
C VAL A 230 -0.46 4.69 4.13
N GLU A 231 -0.60 3.74 3.18
CA GLU A 231 -0.10 2.39 3.37
C GLU A 231 1.42 2.36 3.56
N ILE A 232 2.18 3.10 2.74
CA ILE A 232 3.64 3.21 2.90
C ILE A 232 4.00 3.74 4.28
N GLY A 233 3.40 4.86 4.70
CA GLY A 233 3.71 5.46 6.01
C GLY A 233 3.38 4.55 7.19
N VAL A 234 2.27 3.81 7.12
CA VAL A 234 1.91 2.82 8.15
C VAL A 234 2.91 1.67 8.18
N ARG A 235 3.31 1.15 7.02
CA ARG A 235 4.24 0.03 6.93
C ARG A 235 5.64 0.39 7.43
N GLU A 236 6.11 1.61 7.15
CA GLU A 236 7.34 2.12 7.74
C GLU A 236 7.24 2.14 9.28
N PHE A 237 6.16 2.67 9.86
CA PHE A 237 6.00 2.68 11.32
C PHE A 237 5.89 1.26 11.91
N GLN A 238 5.18 0.36 11.22
CA GLN A 238 5.09 -1.04 11.64
C GLN A 238 6.46 -1.74 11.62
N GLN A 239 7.28 -1.47 10.60
CA GLN A 239 8.63 -2.02 10.50
C GLN A 239 9.51 -1.55 11.66
N GLU A 240 9.46 -0.27 12.01
CA GLU A 240 10.25 0.27 13.14
C GLU A 240 9.85 -0.38 14.48
N ILE A 241 8.54 -0.62 14.68
CA ILE A 241 8.06 -1.35 15.86
C ILE A 241 8.56 -2.80 15.82
N HIS A 242 8.42 -3.49 14.69
CA HIS A 242 8.85 -4.89 14.51
C HIS A 242 10.35 -5.08 14.74
N ASN A 243 11.18 -4.14 14.29
CA ASN A 243 12.63 -4.17 14.50
C ASN A 243 13.00 -4.20 16.00
N THR A 244 12.16 -3.61 16.86
CA THR A 244 12.35 -3.61 18.32
C THR A 244 11.59 -4.74 19.01
N TYR A 245 10.41 -5.07 18.49
CA TYR A 245 9.47 -6.06 19.02
C TYR A 245 9.12 -7.07 17.93
N SER A 246 9.94 -8.10 17.75
CA SER A 246 9.83 -9.05 16.62
C SER A 246 8.50 -9.80 16.55
N ASP A 247 7.79 -9.96 17.67
CA ASP A 247 6.48 -10.59 17.73
C ASP A 247 5.37 -9.69 17.16
N PHE A 248 5.63 -8.39 17.02
CA PHE A 248 4.74 -7.45 16.35
C PHE A 248 4.84 -7.66 14.84
N GLU A 249 4.06 -8.60 14.31
CA GLU A 249 3.99 -8.90 12.87
C GLU A 249 2.53 -8.77 12.37
N PRO A 250 2.00 -7.53 12.24
CA PRO A 250 0.66 -7.33 11.69
C PRO A 250 0.54 -7.81 10.25
N ASP A 251 -0.65 -8.27 9.87
CA ASP A 251 -0.94 -8.84 8.56
C ASP A 251 -0.35 -8.02 7.39
N GLY A 252 0.46 -8.70 6.57
CA GLY A 252 1.10 -8.14 5.39
C GLY A 252 2.42 -7.41 5.63
N LEU A 253 2.88 -7.22 6.88
CA LEU A 253 4.14 -6.51 7.15
C LEU A 253 5.34 -7.27 6.56
N LYS A 254 5.42 -8.57 6.83
CA LYS A 254 6.50 -9.43 6.34
C LYS A 254 6.63 -9.41 4.82
N LYS A 255 5.51 -9.57 4.10
CA LYS A 255 5.46 -9.48 2.64
C LYS A 255 5.97 -8.11 2.15
N TRP A 256 5.52 -7.03 2.78
CA TRP A 256 5.96 -5.67 2.43
C TRP A 256 7.46 -5.45 2.70
N MET A 257 7.98 -5.95 3.83
CA MET A 257 9.42 -5.88 4.14
C MET A 257 10.25 -6.65 3.11
N ASP A 258 9.80 -7.84 2.71
CA ASP A 258 10.47 -8.63 1.67
C ASP A 258 10.50 -7.89 0.33
N GLU A 259 9.37 -7.32 -0.11
CA GLU A 259 9.26 -6.53 -1.35
C GLU A 259 10.09 -5.25 -1.32
N ASN A 260 10.25 -4.63 -0.14
CA ASN A 260 10.95 -3.36 0.01
C ASN A 260 12.41 -3.49 0.46
N SER A 261 12.85 -4.68 0.86
CA SER A 261 14.23 -4.94 1.30
C SER A 261 15.27 -4.71 0.20
N GLY A 262 14.86 -4.74 -1.08
CA GLY A 262 15.76 -4.63 -2.22
C GLY A 262 16.71 -5.84 -2.38
N LYS A 263 16.61 -6.86 -1.51
CA LYS A 263 17.56 -7.99 -1.44
C LYS A 263 17.60 -8.82 -2.74
N TYR A 264 16.50 -8.86 -3.47
CA TYR A 264 16.41 -9.58 -4.75
C TYR A 264 16.98 -8.81 -5.94
N LYS A 265 17.27 -7.51 -5.79
CA LYS A 265 17.59 -6.62 -6.91
C LYS A 265 18.82 -7.05 -7.69
N ASP A 266 19.92 -7.33 -6.99
CA ASP A 266 21.19 -7.65 -7.64
C ASP A 266 21.16 -9.04 -8.27
N VAL A 267 20.61 -10.03 -7.56
CA VAL A 267 20.43 -11.39 -8.06
C VAL A 267 19.50 -11.41 -9.28
N ALA A 268 18.37 -10.71 -9.22
CA ALA A 268 17.44 -10.64 -10.34
C ALA A 268 18.07 -9.99 -11.57
N ARG A 269 18.80 -8.89 -11.41
CA ARG A 269 19.52 -8.23 -12.52
C ARG A 269 20.51 -9.18 -13.18
N ILE A 270 21.35 -9.85 -12.39
CA ILE A 270 22.32 -10.81 -12.91
C ILE A 270 21.62 -11.93 -13.69
N ILE A 271 20.53 -12.50 -13.14
CA ILE A 271 19.80 -13.58 -13.79
C ILE A 271 19.16 -13.12 -15.10
N THR A 272 18.46 -11.99 -15.09
CA THR A 272 17.76 -11.49 -16.27
C THR A 272 18.72 -11.13 -17.40
N ASP A 273 19.87 -10.52 -17.06
CA ASP A 273 20.91 -10.16 -18.05
C ASP A 273 21.51 -11.43 -18.68
N ARG A 274 21.81 -12.45 -17.86
CA ARG A 274 22.36 -13.73 -18.32
C ARG A 274 21.37 -14.54 -19.17
N PHE A 275 20.09 -14.55 -18.79
CA PHE A 275 19.05 -15.19 -19.57
C PHE A 275 18.84 -14.50 -20.92
N GLU A 276 18.77 -13.18 -20.95
CA GLU A 276 18.58 -12.44 -22.20
C GLU A 276 19.73 -12.72 -23.18
N GLU A 277 20.98 -12.65 -22.72
CA GLU A 277 22.15 -12.93 -23.56
C GLU A 277 22.19 -14.40 -24.00
N GLY A 278 21.93 -15.36 -23.11
CA GLY A 278 21.90 -16.78 -23.47
C GLY A 278 20.77 -17.12 -24.45
N ILE A 279 19.58 -16.53 -24.28
CA ILE A 279 18.47 -16.68 -25.23
C ILE A 279 18.86 -16.13 -26.60
N LYS A 280 19.42 -14.91 -26.65
CA LYS A 280 19.90 -14.27 -27.88
C LYS A 280 20.89 -15.17 -28.63
N GLN A 281 21.96 -15.58 -27.96
CA GLN A 281 23.00 -16.42 -28.55
C GLN A 281 22.42 -17.74 -29.06
N LYS A 282 21.55 -18.39 -28.27
CA LYS A 282 20.95 -19.67 -28.65
C LYS A 282 20.00 -19.53 -29.84
N VAL A 283 19.20 -18.46 -29.89
CA VAL A 283 18.30 -18.18 -31.02
C VAL A 283 19.10 -17.98 -32.30
N PHE A 284 20.16 -17.16 -32.26
CA PHE A 284 20.97 -16.90 -33.44
C PHE A 284 21.69 -18.15 -33.95
N SER A 285 22.29 -18.93 -33.05
CA SER A 285 22.95 -20.20 -33.41
C SER A 285 21.96 -21.16 -34.12
N VAL A 286 20.77 -21.37 -33.56
CA VAL A 286 19.79 -22.30 -34.19
C VAL A 286 19.28 -21.79 -35.53
N LEU A 287 19.08 -20.48 -35.69
CA LEU A 287 18.68 -19.91 -36.97
C LEU A 287 19.80 -20.02 -38.02
N GLN A 288 21.06 -19.78 -37.62
CA GLN A 288 22.23 -19.95 -38.48
C GLN A 288 22.40 -21.40 -38.93
N ASP A 289 22.22 -22.37 -38.03
CA ASP A 289 22.29 -23.79 -38.36
C ASP A 289 21.21 -24.20 -39.38
N LYS A 290 20.00 -23.64 -39.25
CA LYS A 290 18.85 -23.98 -40.12
C LYS A 290 18.87 -23.28 -41.48
N PHE A 291 19.22 -22.00 -41.50
CA PHE A 291 19.06 -21.12 -42.66
C PHE A 291 20.40 -20.64 -43.26
N GLY A 292 21.54 -20.97 -42.65
CA GLY A 292 22.86 -20.57 -43.12
C GLY A 292 23.04 -19.05 -43.14
N SER A 293 23.65 -18.53 -44.21
CA SER A 293 23.95 -17.10 -44.34
C SER A 293 22.72 -16.20 -44.46
N SER A 294 21.55 -16.74 -44.83
CA SER A 294 20.29 -15.98 -44.95
C SER A 294 19.42 -16.01 -43.70
N TRP A 295 19.93 -16.51 -42.57
CA TRP A 295 19.19 -16.68 -41.32
C TRP A 295 18.46 -15.42 -40.84
N TRP A 296 19.05 -14.24 -41.01
CA TRP A 296 18.41 -12.98 -40.64
C TRP A 296 17.15 -12.75 -41.48
N LYS A 297 17.27 -12.90 -42.80
CA LYS A 297 16.17 -12.63 -43.73
C LYS A 297 15.06 -13.67 -43.65
N ASP A 298 15.43 -14.95 -43.55
CA ASP A 298 14.52 -16.09 -43.69
C ASP A 298 14.00 -16.60 -42.33
N GLY A 299 14.84 -16.52 -41.29
CA GLY A 299 14.52 -16.97 -39.95
C GLY A 299 13.82 -15.93 -39.08
N VAL A 300 14.10 -14.63 -39.28
CA VAL A 300 13.50 -13.56 -38.48
C VAL A 300 12.29 -12.95 -39.22
N PRO A 301 11.11 -12.88 -38.58
CA PRO A 301 9.93 -12.36 -39.26
C PRO A 301 10.11 -10.87 -39.65
N PRO A 302 9.44 -10.42 -40.74
CA PRO A 302 9.70 -9.10 -41.31
C PRO A 302 9.43 -7.93 -40.35
N GLU A 303 8.43 -8.05 -39.48
CA GLU A 303 8.06 -6.98 -38.54
C GLU A 303 9.13 -6.77 -37.47
N GLU A 304 9.74 -7.83 -36.98
CA GLU A 304 10.83 -7.80 -36.00
C GLU A 304 12.09 -7.20 -36.61
N ARG A 305 12.39 -7.52 -37.89
CA ARG A 305 13.50 -6.88 -38.62
C ARG A 305 13.29 -5.38 -38.81
N LYS A 306 12.09 -4.97 -39.24
CA LYS A 306 11.74 -3.55 -39.38
C LYS A 306 11.88 -2.80 -38.06
N LYS A 307 11.36 -3.39 -36.97
CA LYS A 307 11.46 -2.81 -35.63
C LYS A 307 12.93 -2.62 -35.23
N ALA A 308 13.76 -3.64 -35.37
CA ALA A 308 15.18 -3.57 -35.03
C ALA A 308 15.93 -2.52 -35.86
N ALA A 309 15.63 -2.41 -37.17
CA ALA A 309 16.20 -1.37 -38.03
C ALA A 309 15.79 0.05 -37.59
N ILE A 310 14.53 0.26 -37.19
CA ILE A 310 14.06 1.55 -36.66
C ILE A 310 14.79 1.90 -35.36
N GLU A 311 14.92 0.93 -34.45
CA GLU A 311 15.61 1.14 -33.16
C GLU A 311 17.10 1.47 -33.37
N LYS A 312 17.77 0.81 -34.32
CA LYS A 312 19.14 1.14 -34.72
C LYS A 312 19.28 2.59 -35.17
N ILE A 313 18.38 3.04 -36.06
CA ILE A 313 18.36 4.42 -36.56
C ILE A 313 18.14 5.40 -35.40
N ASN A 314 17.18 5.12 -34.52
CA ASN A 314 16.89 5.97 -33.36
C ASN A 314 18.07 6.05 -32.39
N ALA A 315 18.82 4.96 -32.21
CA ALA A 315 20.01 4.91 -31.38
C ALA A 315 21.24 5.57 -32.02
N ASN A 316 21.20 5.88 -33.31
CA ASN A 316 22.34 6.38 -34.09
C ASN A 316 23.61 5.52 -33.88
N SER A 317 23.45 4.20 -33.93
CA SER A 317 24.53 3.23 -33.74
C SER A 317 24.86 2.50 -35.05
N ASP A 318 26.13 2.13 -35.20
CA ASP A 318 26.63 1.32 -36.32
C ASP A 318 26.50 -0.20 -36.08
N ASP A 319 26.08 -0.60 -34.88
CA ASP A 319 25.95 -2.01 -34.49
C ASP A 319 25.00 -2.78 -35.43
N PRO A 320 25.18 -4.11 -35.58
CA PRO A 320 24.29 -4.92 -36.41
C PRO A 320 22.81 -4.81 -35.99
N GLU A 321 21.89 -4.82 -36.96
CA GLU A 321 20.44 -4.71 -36.69
C GLU A 321 19.96 -5.75 -35.67
N GLN A 322 20.53 -6.95 -35.68
CA GLN A 322 20.17 -8.02 -34.75
C GLN A 322 20.41 -7.69 -33.26
N ASP A 323 21.25 -6.71 -32.95
CA ASP A 323 21.51 -6.29 -31.57
C ASP A 323 20.42 -5.36 -30.99
N PHE A 324 19.48 -4.92 -31.83
CA PHE A 324 18.35 -4.07 -31.44
C PHE A 324 17.03 -4.85 -31.26
N LEU A 325 17.12 -6.18 -31.11
CA LEU A 325 16.00 -7.02 -30.72
C LEU A 325 15.83 -7.01 -29.20
N TYR A 326 14.58 -6.95 -28.75
CA TYR A 326 14.24 -7.08 -27.32
C TYR A 326 13.82 -8.51 -26.99
N LEU A 327 13.81 -8.86 -25.71
CA LEU A 327 13.41 -10.18 -25.22
C LEU A 327 12.10 -10.71 -25.82
N ILE A 328 11.10 -9.84 -25.97
CA ILE A 328 9.79 -10.22 -26.54
C ILE A 328 9.85 -10.50 -28.04
N ASP A 329 10.83 -9.96 -28.76
CA ASP A 329 11.02 -10.24 -30.18
C ASP A 329 11.57 -11.67 -30.37
N TYR A 330 12.44 -12.15 -29.46
CA TYR A 330 12.87 -13.55 -29.46
C TYR A 330 11.69 -14.51 -29.27
N LYS A 331 10.72 -14.19 -28.40
CA LYS A 331 9.49 -15.00 -28.25
C LYS A 331 8.77 -15.19 -29.59
N LYS A 332 8.65 -14.12 -30.40
CA LYS A 332 7.99 -14.17 -31.71
C LYS A 332 8.79 -14.96 -32.74
N ILE A 333 10.12 -14.77 -32.77
CA ILE A 333 11.04 -15.53 -33.63
C ILE A 333 10.95 -17.03 -33.31
N ILE A 334 10.98 -17.39 -32.02
CA ILE A 334 10.83 -18.76 -31.53
C ILE A 334 9.48 -19.33 -31.93
N SER A 335 8.39 -18.57 -31.74
CA SER A 335 7.04 -19.01 -32.08
C SER A 335 6.85 -19.28 -33.57
N ARG A 336 7.49 -18.48 -34.46
CA ARG A 336 7.48 -18.70 -35.91
C ARG A 336 8.27 -19.94 -36.32
N ASN A 337 9.39 -20.19 -35.66
CA ASN A 337 10.33 -21.28 -35.99
C ASN A 337 10.21 -22.45 -35.00
N TRP A 338 8.99 -22.72 -34.52
CA TRP A 338 8.77 -23.55 -33.34
C TRP A 338 9.39 -24.94 -33.40
N ASP A 339 9.37 -25.59 -34.58
CA ASP A 339 9.84 -26.96 -34.74
C ASP A 339 11.30 -27.16 -34.31
N VAL A 340 12.15 -26.15 -34.52
CA VAL A 340 13.58 -26.21 -34.12
C VAL A 340 13.84 -25.67 -32.72
N PHE A 341 12.89 -24.95 -32.14
CA PHE A 341 13.03 -24.32 -30.82
C PHE A 341 12.28 -25.02 -29.69
N LYS A 342 11.33 -25.91 -30.02
CA LYS A 342 10.47 -26.57 -29.04
C LYS A 342 11.25 -27.28 -27.93
N THR A 343 12.30 -28.03 -28.27
CA THR A 343 13.09 -28.78 -27.29
C THR A 343 13.86 -27.85 -26.32
N ILE A 344 14.16 -26.63 -26.78
CA ILE A 344 14.95 -25.62 -26.05
C ILE A 344 14.04 -24.77 -25.17
N PHE A 345 12.99 -24.17 -25.74
CA PHE A 345 12.24 -23.09 -25.07
C PHE A 345 10.85 -23.49 -24.57
N ALA A 346 10.40 -24.73 -24.81
CA ALA A 346 9.16 -25.21 -24.19
C ALA A 346 9.34 -25.38 -22.69
N ASP A 347 8.48 -24.70 -21.92
CA ASP A 347 8.39 -24.88 -20.48
C ASP A 347 8.01 -26.33 -20.15
N PRO A 348 8.84 -27.07 -19.38
CA PRO A 348 8.58 -28.45 -19.03
C PRO A 348 7.34 -28.64 -18.14
N SER A 349 6.88 -27.58 -17.47
CA SER A 349 5.72 -27.60 -16.56
C SER A 349 4.39 -27.62 -17.30
N PHE A 350 4.38 -27.21 -18.58
CA PHE A 350 3.19 -27.15 -19.41
C PHE A 350 3.24 -28.23 -20.51
N LYS A 351 2.25 -29.12 -20.51
CA LYS A 351 2.04 -30.11 -21.59
C LYS A 351 1.08 -29.63 -22.68
N SER A 352 0.72 -28.34 -22.66
CA SER A 352 -0.31 -27.74 -23.51
C SER A 352 0.27 -27.15 -24.81
N ASN A 353 -0.46 -26.23 -25.44
CA ASN A 353 -0.12 -25.68 -26.75
C ASN A 353 1.14 -24.77 -26.71
N LYS A 354 1.67 -24.44 -27.90
CA LYS A 354 2.88 -23.61 -28.07
C LYS A 354 2.82 -22.29 -27.30
N ASP A 355 1.68 -21.61 -27.31
CA ASP A 355 1.56 -20.28 -26.72
C ASP A 355 1.67 -20.34 -25.20
N ASP A 356 1.05 -21.35 -24.57
CA ASP A 356 1.21 -21.61 -23.14
C ASP A 356 2.66 -21.93 -22.76
N GLN A 357 3.35 -22.74 -23.58
CA GLN A 357 4.75 -23.11 -23.34
C GLN A 357 5.74 -21.94 -23.48
N LEU A 358 5.30 -20.82 -24.04
CA LEU A 358 6.07 -19.58 -24.18
C LEU A 358 5.57 -18.44 -23.27
N LYS A 359 4.56 -18.68 -22.41
CA LYS A 359 4.04 -17.65 -21.49
C LYS A 359 5.09 -17.13 -20.51
N TRP A 360 6.09 -17.94 -20.16
CA TRP A 360 7.17 -17.51 -19.27
C TRP A 360 7.96 -16.30 -19.80
N PHE A 361 8.00 -16.06 -21.12
CA PHE A 361 8.55 -14.83 -21.69
C PHE A 361 7.75 -13.59 -21.29
N ASP A 362 6.42 -13.71 -21.19
CA ASP A 362 5.53 -12.60 -20.79
C ASP A 362 5.72 -12.23 -19.31
N THR A 363 6.14 -13.19 -18.50
CA THR A 363 6.52 -12.97 -17.09
C THR A 363 7.95 -12.45 -16.96
N LEU A 364 8.91 -13.00 -17.71
CA LEU A 364 10.32 -12.59 -17.65
C LEU A 364 10.55 -11.15 -18.13
N ASN A 365 9.83 -10.70 -19.16
CA ASN A 365 10.06 -9.39 -19.76
C ASN A 365 9.79 -8.20 -18.81
N PRO A 366 8.66 -8.13 -18.07
CA PRO A 366 8.46 -7.15 -17.01
C PRO A 366 9.54 -7.19 -15.93
N ILE A 367 9.92 -8.38 -15.47
CA ILE A 367 10.94 -8.57 -14.42
C ILE A 367 12.30 -8.04 -14.89
N ARG A 368 12.71 -8.37 -16.12
CA ARG A 368 13.93 -7.86 -16.76
C ARG A 368 13.93 -6.34 -16.81
N ASN A 369 12.84 -5.72 -17.27
CA ASN A 369 12.74 -4.25 -17.34
C ASN A 369 12.78 -3.59 -15.96
N GLN A 370 12.19 -4.24 -14.95
CA GLN A 370 12.23 -3.78 -13.57
C GLN A 370 13.66 -3.82 -13.02
N ALA A 371 14.36 -4.94 -13.23
CA ALA A 371 15.73 -5.13 -12.79
C ALA A 371 16.73 -4.21 -13.50
N SER A 372 16.59 -4.01 -14.82
CA SER A 372 17.46 -3.13 -15.62
C SER A 372 17.35 -1.66 -15.22
N HIS A 373 16.16 -1.22 -14.77
CA HIS A 373 15.93 0.11 -14.21
C HIS A 373 16.27 0.20 -12.71
N GLY A 374 16.87 -0.83 -12.13
CA GLY A 374 17.28 -0.85 -10.73
C GLY A 374 16.13 -0.76 -9.73
N ARG A 375 14.92 -1.19 -10.12
CA ARG A 375 13.75 -1.24 -9.24
C ARG A 375 13.78 -2.52 -8.38
N ASN A 376 13.15 -2.49 -7.22
CA ASN A 376 13.03 -3.68 -6.35
C ASN A 376 12.30 -4.79 -7.07
N VAL A 377 12.70 -6.04 -6.86
CA VAL A 377 12.06 -7.25 -7.42
C VAL A 377 11.33 -7.97 -6.29
N SER A 378 10.11 -8.48 -6.55
CA SER A 378 9.31 -9.14 -5.52
C SER A 378 9.82 -10.56 -5.22
N LEU A 379 9.39 -11.13 -4.10
CA LEU A 379 9.65 -12.55 -3.78
C LEU A 379 9.04 -13.48 -4.83
N GLU A 380 7.83 -13.17 -5.33
CA GLU A 380 7.14 -13.97 -6.34
C GLU A 380 7.94 -13.97 -7.67
N ASP A 381 8.45 -12.81 -8.07
CA ASP A 381 9.30 -12.68 -9.26
C ASP A 381 10.64 -13.40 -9.09
N HIS A 382 11.26 -13.30 -7.91
CA HIS A 382 12.50 -14.03 -7.60
C HIS A 382 12.29 -15.55 -7.59
N ALA A 383 11.17 -16.02 -7.04
CA ALA A 383 10.79 -17.43 -7.07
C ALA A 383 10.58 -17.92 -8.51
N PHE A 384 9.94 -17.12 -9.37
CA PHE A 384 9.81 -17.41 -10.79
C PHE A 384 11.20 -17.51 -11.48
N LEU A 385 12.10 -16.55 -11.24
CA LEU A 385 13.46 -16.60 -11.79
C LEU A 385 14.22 -17.84 -11.33
N THR A 386 14.05 -18.24 -10.06
CA THR A 386 14.65 -19.44 -9.50
C THR A 386 14.11 -20.70 -10.18
N GLN A 387 12.80 -20.80 -10.41
CA GLN A 387 12.20 -21.92 -11.14
C GLN A 387 12.68 -21.99 -12.59
N LEU A 388 12.79 -20.85 -13.27
CA LEU A 388 13.29 -20.78 -14.65
C LEU A 388 14.77 -21.22 -14.73
N ASN A 389 15.56 -20.87 -13.72
CA ASN A 389 16.97 -21.26 -13.58
C ASN A 389 17.17 -22.76 -13.34
N GLU A 390 16.13 -23.54 -13.04
CA GLU A 390 16.25 -25.00 -12.90
C GLU A 390 16.46 -25.73 -14.23
N TRP A 391 15.96 -25.18 -15.34
CA TRP A 391 15.94 -25.91 -16.61
C TRP A 391 16.46 -25.11 -17.81
N LEU A 392 16.29 -23.78 -17.84
CA LEU A 392 16.65 -22.97 -18.99
C LEU A 392 18.17 -22.89 -19.24
N PRO A 393 19.03 -22.69 -18.21
CA PRO A 393 20.48 -22.51 -18.39
C PRO A 393 21.13 -23.59 -19.27
N ALA A 394 20.87 -24.86 -18.94
CA ALA A 394 21.43 -26.01 -19.66
C ALA A 394 21.00 -26.05 -21.14
N LYS A 395 19.80 -25.55 -21.46
CA LYS A 395 19.26 -25.55 -22.83
C LYS A 395 19.78 -24.40 -23.68
N ILE A 396 20.13 -23.27 -23.04
CA ILE A 396 20.69 -22.08 -23.73
C ILE A 396 22.22 -22.00 -23.66
N GLY A 397 22.87 -22.99 -23.04
CA GLY A 397 24.33 -23.10 -23.04
C GLY A 397 25.03 -22.22 -22.02
N ILE A 398 24.38 -21.93 -20.89
CA ILE A 398 24.99 -21.20 -19.77
C ILE A 398 24.97 -22.07 -18.50
N GLU A 399 25.85 -21.76 -17.56
CA GLU A 399 25.87 -22.41 -16.25
C GLU A 399 24.64 -22.03 -15.42
N LYS A 400 24.22 -22.95 -14.54
CA LYS A 400 23.15 -22.68 -13.58
C LYS A 400 23.57 -21.54 -12.66
N LEU A 401 22.73 -20.51 -12.55
CA LEU A 401 23.09 -19.29 -11.83
C LEU A 401 22.84 -19.44 -10.33
N ASN A 402 23.60 -18.72 -9.50
CA ASN A 402 23.32 -18.65 -8.07
C ASN A 402 22.11 -17.73 -7.83
N THR A 403 21.06 -18.28 -7.22
CA THR A 403 19.82 -17.56 -6.90
C THR A 403 19.70 -17.22 -5.41
N ALA A 404 20.67 -17.62 -4.57
CA ALA A 404 20.65 -17.36 -3.14
C ALA A 404 20.78 -15.86 -2.82
N VAL A 405 20.10 -15.43 -1.75
CA VAL A 405 20.03 -14.04 -1.26
C VAL A 405 20.35 -13.99 0.22
#